data_AF-A0A4U8SQD2-F1
#
_entry.id   AF-A0A4U8SQD2-F1
#
_cell.length_a   1.000
_cell.length_b   1.000
_cell.length_c   1.000
_cell.angle_alpha   90.00
_cell.angle_beta   90.00
_cell.angle_gamma   90.00
#
_symmetry.space_group_name_H-M   'P 1'
#
loop_
_entity.id
_entity.type
_entity.pdbx_description
1 polymer ?
#
loop_
_entity_poly.entity_id
_entity_poly.type
_entity_poly.pdbx_seq_one_letter_code
_entity_poly.pdbx_strand_id
1 'polypeptide(L)' 'MKETEKTRGGNFFSLWWQKIKLLYKRSDRFLHLLVGMPSYDKYVEHMRIHHPDEIPKTQKEFFAEALEAKYGAGSTKC' A
#
# COMPACT_ATOMS: atom_id res chain seq x y z
N MET A 1 -23.10 17.04 47.88
CA MET A 1 -23.95 17.57 46.80
C MET A 1 -23.11 18.53 45.95
N LYS A 2 -22.38 17.99 44.95
CA LYS A 2 -21.77 18.73 43.83
C LYS A 2 -21.64 17.80 42.62
N GLU A 3 -22.30 18.24 41.55
CA GLU A 3 -22.15 17.92 40.12
C GLU A 3 -22.17 16.47 39.62
N THR A 4 -23.38 16.14 39.17
CA THR A 4 -23.68 15.48 37.89
C THR A 4 -22.84 15.98 36.71
N GLU A 5 -22.62 15.09 35.74
CA GLU A 5 -22.15 15.33 34.36
C GLU A 5 -20.64 15.50 34.10
N LYS A 6 -19.95 14.36 33.99
CA LYS A 6 -18.73 14.27 33.16
C LYS A 6 -18.96 13.37 31.95
N THR A 7 -19.67 13.97 30.99
CA THR A 7 -19.40 13.90 29.54
C THR A 7 -19.16 12.52 28.90
N ARG A 8 -20.23 12.05 28.24
CA ARG A 8 -20.21 11.37 26.93
C ARG A 8 -19.08 11.89 26.03
N GLY A 9 -18.09 11.06 25.70
CA GLY A 9 -17.07 11.43 24.71
C GLY A 9 -15.96 10.40 24.61
N GLY A 10 -16.10 9.44 23.68
CA GLY A 10 -15.01 8.46 23.47
C GLY A 10 -15.25 7.37 22.42
N ASN A 11 -16.49 7.18 21.95
CA ASN A 11 -16.79 6.10 20.97
C ASN A 11 -16.78 6.56 19.50
N PHE A 12 -16.54 7.85 19.23
CA PHE A 12 -16.54 8.36 17.86
C PHE A 12 -15.26 7.96 17.12
N PHE A 13 -14.11 8.11 17.77
CA PHE A 13 -12.80 7.85 17.17
C PHE A 13 -12.59 6.37 16.89
N SER A 14 -13.04 5.47 17.80
CA SER A 14 -12.86 4.03 17.63
C SER A 14 -13.75 3.45 16.52
N LEU A 15 -15.02 3.87 16.43
CA LEU A 15 -15.94 3.45 15.35
C LEU A 15 -15.50 3.99 13.98
N TRP A 16 -14.95 5.20 13.96
CA TRP A 16 -14.37 5.78 12.74
C TRP A 16 -13.11 5.03 12.30
N TRP A 17 -12.22 4.70 13.24
CA TRP A 17 -11.00 3.93 12.96
C TRP A 17 -11.32 2.53 12.42
N GLN A 18 -12.41 1.90 12.88
CA GLN A 18 -12.87 0.62 12.33
C GLN A 18 -13.40 0.76 10.89
N LYS A 19 -14.13 1.84 10.58
CA LYS A 19 -14.58 2.12 9.21
C LYS A 19 -13.42 2.43 8.25
N ILE A 20 -12.37 3.11 8.72
CA ILE A 20 -11.17 3.39 7.93
C ILE A 20 -10.46 2.12 7.48
N LYS A 21 -10.30 1.11 8.37
CA LYS A 21 -9.65 -0.16 8.01
C LYS A 21 -10.36 -0.89 6.86
N LEU A 22 -11.69 -0.80 6.81
CA LEU A 22 -12.50 -1.38 5.74
C LEU A 22 -12.36 -0.63 4.42
N LEU A 23 -12.30 0.71 4.47
CA LEU A 23 -12.06 1.54 3.28
C LEU A 23 -10.63 1.38 2.74
N TYR A 24 -9.64 1.21 3.63
CA TYR A 24 -8.23 1.04 3.26
C TYR A 24 -8.01 -0.18 2.34
N LYS A 25 -8.70 -1.30 2.59
CA LYS A 25 -8.59 -2.52 1.77
C LYS A 25 -8.93 -2.32 0.28
N ARG A 26 -9.81 -1.36 -0.05
CA ARG A 26 -10.21 -1.07 -1.44
C ARG A 26 -9.37 0.04 -2.07
N SER A 27 -8.83 0.94 -1.27
CA SER A 27 -8.05 2.09 -1.73
C SER A 27 -6.62 1.74 -2.13
N ASP A 28 -6.10 0.58 -1.70
CA ASP A 28 -4.75 0.11 -2.03
C ASP A 28 -4.44 0.15 -3.54
N ARG A 29 -5.44 -0.17 -4.37
CA ARG A 29 -5.35 -0.13 -5.83
C ARG A 29 -5.07 1.28 -6.38
N PHE A 30 -5.57 2.32 -5.72
CA PHE A 30 -5.41 3.72 -6.13
C PHE A 30 -4.22 4.38 -5.43
N LEU A 31 -3.94 4.01 -4.17
CA LEU A 31 -2.77 4.49 -3.43
C LEU A 31 -1.46 4.16 -4.14
N HIS A 32 -1.32 2.93 -4.66
CA HIS A 32 -0.14 2.55 -5.46
C HIS A 32 0.02 3.39 -6.74
N LEU A 33 -1.08 3.77 -7.38
CA LEU A 33 -1.05 4.66 -8.56
C LEU A 33 -0.65 6.09 -8.18
N LEU A 34 -1.16 6.61 -7.07
CA LEU A 34 -0.88 7.96 -6.59
C LEU A 34 0.56 8.13 -6.09
N VAL A 35 1.08 7.14 -5.34
CA VAL A 35 2.46 7.12 -4.84
C VAL A 35 3.42 6.74 -5.97
N GLY A 36 2.92 6.20 -7.08
CA GLY A 36 3.74 5.69 -8.18
C GLY A 36 4.64 4.53 -7.74
N MET A 37 4.16 3.74 -6.77
CA MET A 37 4.83 2.56 -6.23
C MET A 37 4.15 1.31 -6.78
N PRO A 38 4.92 0.38 -7.38
CA PRO A 38 4.33 -0.84 -7.91
C PRO A 38 3.91 -1.79 -6.78
N SER A 39 2.72 -2.40 -6.89
CA SER A 39 2.21 -3.38 -5.92
C SER A 39 2.75 -4.76 -6.24
N TYR A 40 3.43 -5.40 -5.27
CA TYR A 40 4.01 -6.73 -5.43
C TYR A 40 2.94 -7.81 -5.64
N ASP A 41 1.83 -7.76 -4.91
CA ASP A 41 0.73 -8.73 -5.07
C ASP A 41 0.19 -8.77 -6.49
N LYS A 42 0.02 -7.59 -7.13
CA LYS A 42 -0.40 -7.51 -8.54
C LYS A 42 0.64 -8.10 -9.50
N TYR A 43 1.93 -7.90 -9.22
CA TYR A 43 3.00 -8.49 -10.01
C TYR A 43 2.95 -10.02 -9.93
N VAL A 44 2.80 -10.59 -8.73
CA VAL A 44 2.67 -12.03 -8.55
C VAL A 44 1.42 -12.57 -9.22
N GLU A 45 0.27 -11.89 -9.11
CA GLU A 45 -0.96 -12.27 -9.81
C GLU A 45 -0.75 -12.28 -11.33
N HIS A 46 -0.11 -11.24 -11.88
CA HIS A 46 0.23 -11.16 -13.31
C HIS A 46 1.18 -12.29 -13.74
N MET A 47 2.25 -12.55 -12.97
CA MET A 47 3.19 -13.64 -13.24
C MET A 47 2.47 -14.99 -13.24
N ARG A 48 1.57 -15.23 -12.28
CA ARG A 48 0.80 -16.48 -12.23
C ARG A 48 -0.15 -16.66 -13.43
N ILE A 49 -0.70 -15.58 -13.98
CA ILE A 49 -1.63 -15.64 -15.12
C ILE A 49 -0.89 -15.76 -16.45
N HIS A 50 0.19 -15.00 -16.63
CA HIS A 50 0.86 -14.86 -17.94
C HIS A 50 2.16 -15.66 -18.06
N HIS A 51 2.81 -15.98 -16.94
CA HIS A 51 4.10 -16.67 -16.88
C HIS A 51 4.09 -17.77 -15.81
N PRO A 52 3.23 -18.80 -15.93
CA PRO A 52 3.10 -19.84 -14.92
C PRO A 52 4.37 -20.69 -14.73
N ASP A 53 5.25 -20.72 -15.73
CA ASP A 53 6.50 -21.48 -15.73
C ASP A 53 7.70 -20.71 -15.13
N GLU A 54 7.52 -19.43 -14.80
CA GLU A 54 8.58 -18.58 -14.27
C GLU A 54 8.37 -18.31 -12.78
N ILE A 55 9.45 -18.41 -12.00
CA ILE A 55 9.41 -18.12 -10.55
C ILE A 55 9.39 -16.60 -10.38
N PRO A 56 8.35 -16.01 -9.77
CA PRO A 56 8.29 -14.57 -9.56
C PRO A 56 9.45 -14.12 -8.67
N LYS A 57 10.02 -12.96 -9.01
CA LYS A 57 11.11 -12.32 -8.25
C LYS A 57 10.71 -12.09 -6.80
N THR A 58 11.67 -12.06 -5.89
CA THR A 58 11.36 -11.71 -4.50
C THR A 58 10.90 -10.25 -4.40
N GLN A 59 10.11 -9.95 -3.36
CA GLN A 59 9.59 -8.59 -3.14
C GLN A 59 10.71 -7.54 -3.15
N LYS A 60 11.85 -7.83 -2.52
CA LYS A 60 12.99 -6.91 -2.43
C LYS A 60 13.60 -6.64 -3.80
N GLU A 61 13.80 -7.68 -4.62
CA GLU A 61 14.38 -7.55 -5.96
C GLU A 61 13.46 -6.76 -6.88
N PHE A 62 12.15 -7.03 -6.82
CA PHE A 62 11.15 -6.28 -7.59
C PHE A 62 11.18 -4.78 -7.28
N PHE A 63 11.26 -4.42 -6.00
CA PHE A 63 11.35 -3.00 -5.61
C PHE A 63 12.71 -2.38 -5.95
N ALA A 64 13.80 -3.11 -5.78
CA ALA A 64 15.13 -2.63 -6.14
C ALA A 64 15.22 -2.30 -7.64
N GLU A 65 14.77 -3.21 -8.50
CA GLU A 65 14.74 -3.02 -9.95
C GLU A 65 13.78 -1.89 -10.36
N ALA A 66 12.62 -1.76 -9.72
CA ALA A 66 11.70 -0.64 -9.98
C ALA A 66 12.31 0.71 -9.58
N LEU A 67 13.08 0.75 -8.49
CA LEU A 67 13.80 1.96 -8.07
C LEU A 67 14.99 2.24 -8.99
N GLU A 68 15.75 1.23 -9.42
CA GLU A 68 16.83 1.38 -10.39
C GLU A 68 16.31 1.82 -11.76
N ALA A 69 15.18 1.29 -12.23
CA ALA A 69 14.55 1.75 -13.47
C ALA A 69 14.10 3.22 -13.38
N LYS A 70 13.61 3.65 -12.21
CA LYS A 70 13.08 5.01 -12.00
C LYS A 70 14.16 6.05 -11.67
N TYR A 71 15.20 5.67 -10.92
CA TYR A 71 16.23 6.56 -10.37
C TYR A 71 17.66 6.18 -10.77
N GLY A 72 17.88 4.98 -11.29
CA GLY A 72 19.19 4.49 -11.75
C GLY A 72 19.61 5.03 -13.12
N ALA A 73 18.74 5.76 -13.83
CA ALA A 73 19.09 6.53 -15.04
C ALA A 73 19.91 7.81 -14.73
N GLY A 74 20.80 7.75 -13.73
CA GLY A 74 21.66 8.85 -13.27
C GLY A 74 23.13 8.70 -13.68
N SER A 75 23.46 7.81 -14.62
CA SER A 75 24.86 7.57 -15.02
C SER A 75 25.09 7.40 -16.52
N THR A 76 24.19 7.89 -17.39
CA THR A 76 24.65 8.33 -18.72
C THR A 76 25.30 9.69 -18.56
N LYS A 77 26.53 9.66 -18.05
CA LYS A 77 27.48 10.76 -18.20
C LYS A 77 27.80 10.78 -19.70
N CYS A 78 27.21 11.73 -20.42
CA CYS A 78 27.70 12.11 -21.75
C CYS A 78 29.03 12.85 -21.59
#